data_AF-A0A3M1GBM5-F1
#
_entry.id   AF-A0A3M1GBM5-F1
#
_cell.length_a   1.000
_cell.length_b   1.000
_cell.length_c   1.000
_cell.angle_alpha   90.00
_cell.angle_beta   90.00
_cell.angle_gamma   90.00
#
_symmetry.space_group_name_H-M   'P 1'
#
loop_
_entity.id
_entity.type
_entity.pdbx_description
1 polymer ?
#
loop_
_entity_poly.entity_id
_entity_poly.type
_entity_poly.pdbx_seq_one_letter_code
_entity_poly.pdbx_strand_id
1 'polypeptide(L)'
;LGPLSGAQTITWDGLDSSGQTVPEGAYRVEVEAIGPDGENIDVLQSAMARVTGVEFSPEGITYLVLKNGLRLSLGEIESIMEGGVQP
;
A
#
# COMPACT_ATOMS: atom_id res chain seq x y z
N LEU A 1 -11.09 -24.55 3.99
CA LEU A 1 -11.19 -23.11 3.69
C LEU A 1 -11.01 -22.99 2.18
N GLY A 2 -12.00 -22.46 1.46
CA GLY A 2 -11.95 -22.36 -0.01
C GLY A 2 -11.04 -21.23 -0.49
N PRO A 3 -10.72 -21.15 -1.79
CA PRO A 3 -9.93 -20.05 -2.34
C PRO A 3 -10.65 -18.73 -2.05
N LEU A 4 -9.92 -17.78 -1.47
CA LEU A 4 -10.41 -16.41 -1.30
C LEU A 4 -10.39 -15.74 -2.67
N SER A 5 -11.55 -15.31 -3.15
CA SER A 5 -11.71 -14.55 -4.40
C SER A 5 -12.11 -13.12 -4.09
N GLY A 6 -11.59 -12.16 -4.85
CA GLY A 6 -11.87 -10.73 -4.67
C GLY A 6 -10.86 -10.03 -3.75
N ALA A 7 -11.15 -8.78 -3.39
CA ALA A 7 -10.25 -7.93 -2.63
C ALA A 7 -9.89 -8.56 -1.27
N GLN A 8 -8.59 -8.58 -0.95
CA GLN A 8 -8.05 -9.04 0.32
C GLN A 8 -7.31 -7.88 0.99
N THR A 9 -7.51 -7.73 2.30
CA THR A 9 -6.81 -6.72 3.10
C THR A 9 -5.83 -7.40 4.03
N ILE A 10 -4.57 -6.98 3.98
CA ILE A 10 -3.51 -7.45 4.88
C ILE A 10 -3.04 -6.26 5.71
N THR A 11 -2.99 -6.42 7.02
CA THR A 11 -2.37 -5.45 7.94
C THR A 11 -1.15 -6.10 8.55
N TRP A 12 0.00 -5.44 8.38
CA TRP A 12 1.23 -5.85 9.04
C TRP A 12 1.35 -5.16 10.39
N ASP A 13 1.74 -5.92 11.41
CA ASP A 13 1.89 -5.50 12.80
C ASP A 13 3.25 -4.84 13.10
N GLY A 14 4.15 -4.79 12.13
CA GLY A 14 5.51 -4.26 12.30
C GLY A 14 6.48 -5.25 12.92
N LEU A 15 6.15 -6.55 12.92
CA LEU A 15 7.03 -7.62 13.41
C LEU A 15 7.69 -8.39 12.25
N ASP A 16 8.91 -8.86 12.48
CA ASP A 16 9.56 -9.81 11.58
C ASP A 16 9.09 -11.27 11.83
N SER A 17 9.64 -12.21 11.06
CA SER A 17 9.31 -13.64 11.16
C SER A 17 9.69 -14.29 12.50
N SER A 18 10.50 -13.63 13.31
CA SER A 18 10.88 -14.05 14.65
C SER A 18 10.08 -13.34 15.76
N GLY A 19 9.06 -12.56 15.39
CA GLY A 19 8.19 -11.83 16.30
C GLY A 19 8.83 -10.56 16.89
N GLN A 20 9.93 -10.08 16.32
CA GLN A 20 10.63 -8.88 16.79
C GLN A 20 10.17 -7.64 16.03
N THR A 21 10.00 -6.53 16.75
CA THR A 21 9.65 -5.24 16.15
C THR A 21 10.79 -4.75 15.27
N VAL A 22 10.44 -4.37 14.04
CA VAL A 22 11.39 -3.79 13.10
C VAL A 22 11.49 -2.27 13.25
N PRO A 23 12.59 -1.62 12.80
CA PRO A 23 12.74 -0.17 12.86
C PRO A 23 11.67 0.60 12.07
N GLU A 24 11.43 1.87 12.42
CA GLU A 24 10.61 2.73 11.56
C GLU A 24 11.31 2.96 10.21
N GLY A 25 10.58 2.77 9.11
CA GLY A 25 11.15 2.89 7.78
C GLY A 25 10.15 2.56 6.67
N ALA A 26 10.60 2.73 5.44
CA ALA A 26 9.86 2.26 4.27
C ALA A 26 10.13 0.77 4.06
N TYR A 27 9.05 0.01 3.90
CA TYR A 27 9.10 -1.43 3.62
C TYR A 27 8.43 -1.73 2.29
N ARG A 28 8.90 -2.78 1.62
CA ARG A 28 8.30 -3.29 0.39
C ARG A 28 7.43 -4.50 0.73
N VAL A 29 6.22 -4.50 0.21
CA VAL A 29 5.31 -5.65 0.26
C VAL A 29 5.23 -6.22 -1.16
N GLU A 30 5.32 -7.54 -1.27
CA GLU A 30 5.16 -8.30 -2.50
C GLU A 30 4.05 -9.33 -2.26
N VAL A 31 3.14 -9.45 -3.22
CA VAL A 31 1.99 -10.35 -3.14
C VAL A 31 2.00 -11.26 -4.36
N GLU A 32 2.03 -12.56 -4.11
CA GLU A 32 1.88 -13.60 -5.13
C GLU A 32 0.56 -14.34 -4.90
N ALA A 33 -0.21 -14.52 -5.98
CA ALA A 33 -1.41 -15.34 -5.96
C ALA A 33 -1.19 -16.59 -6.80
N ILE A 34 -1.45 -17.76 -6.21
CA ILE A 34 -1.31 -19.06 -6.87
C ILE A 34 -2.71 -19.68 -6.99
N GLY A 35 -3.10 -20.01 -8.20
CA GLY A 35 -4.38 -20.62 -8.52
C GLY A 35 -4.44 -22.12 -8.19
N PRO A 36 -5.61 -22.75 -8.38
CA PRO A 36 -5.84 -24.15 -8.01
C PRO A 36 -4.91 -25.14 -8.74
N ASP A 37 -4.46 -24.79 -9.95
CA ASP A 37 -3.63 -25.65 -10.80
C ASP A 37 -2.13 -25.30 -10.66
N GLY A 38 -1.76 -24.44 -9.71
CA GLY A 38 -0.39 -24.01 -9.45
C GLY A 38 0.10 -22.86 -10.34
N GLU A 39 -0.80 -22.23 -11.10
CA GLU A 39 -0.53 -21.09 -11.95
C GLU A 39 -0.44 -19.78 -11.16
N ASN A 40 0.45 -18.88 -11.57
CA ASN A 40 0.49 -17.53 -11.03
C ASN A 40 -0.68 -16.71 -11.58
N ILE A 41 -1.35 -15.98 -10.70
CA ILE A 41 -2.44 -15.06 -11.02
C ILE A 41 -1.92 -13.63 -10.83
N ASP A 42 -2.22 -12.76 -11.80
CA ASP A 42 -1.89 -11.34 -11.70
C ASP A 42 -2.59 -10.71 -10.50
N VAL A 43 -1.81 -10.02 -9.67
CA VAL A 43 -2.29 -9.33 -8.47
C VAL A 43 -2.28 -7.83 -8.71
N LEU A 44 -3.42 -7.19 -8.49
CA LEU A 44 -3.47 -5.74 -8.34
C LEU A 44 -3.21 -5.39 -6.87
N GLN A 45 -2.10 -4.71 -6.61
CA GLN A 45 -1.72 -4.31 -5.26
C GLN A 45 -2.01 -2.82 -5.04
N SER A 46 -2.72 -2.51 -3.96
CA SER A 46 -2.89 -1.15 -3.46
C SER A 46 -2.37 -1.05 -2.03
N ALA A 47 -1.95 0.15 -1.63
CA ALA A 47 -1.46 0.44 -0.28
C ALA A 47 -2.11 1.70 0.26
N MET A 48 -2.49 1.66 1.54
CA MET A 48 -2.99 2.83 2.24
C MET A 48 -1.82 3.58 2.88
N ALA A 49 -1.75 4.89 2.65
CA ALA A 49 -0.75 5.75 3.27
C ALA A 49 -1.37 7.04 3.79
N ARG A 50 -0.78 7.58 4.87
CA ARG A 50 -1.18 8.89 5.39
C ARG A 50 -0.50 9.99 4.58
N VAL A 51 -1.33 10.81 3.93
CA VAL A 51 -0.90 12.07 3.31
C VAL A 51 -0.54 13.07 4.42
N THR A 52 0.59 13.75 4.26
CA THR A 52 1.14 14.72 5.22
C THR A 52 1.35 16.10 4.60
N GLY A 53 1.31 16.21 3.28
CA GLY A 53 1.44 17.48 2.57
C GLY A 53 1.05 17.35 1.10
N VAL A 54 0.99 18.51 0.44
CA VAL A 54 0.75 18.64 -0.99
C VAL A 54 1.83 19.53 -1.57
N GLU A 55 2.42 19.13 -2.68
CA GLU A 55 3.41 19.90 -3.42
C GLU A 55 2.96 20.11 -4.86
N PHE A 56 3.25 21.27 -5.42
CA PHE A 56 2.99 21.61 -6.82
C PHE A 56 4.33 21.82 -7.52
N SER A 57 4.58 21.08 -8.59
CA SER A 57 5.80 21.25 -9.37
C SER A 57 5.67 22.44 -10.33
N PRO A 58 6.78 23.05 -10.76
CA PRO A 58 6.77 24.09 -11.80
C PRO A 58 6.14 23.64 -13.12
N GLU A 59 6.18 22.33 -13.40
CA GLU A 59 5.59 21.70 -14.58
C GLU A 59 4.08 21.45 -14.44
N GLY A 60 3.48 21.86 -13.31
CA GLY A 60 2.04 21.75 -13.05
C GLY A 60 1.60 20.39 -12.53
N ILE A 61 2.53 19.54 -12.06
CA ILE A 61 2.19 18.25 -11.47
C ILE A 61 1.90 18.42 -9.98
N THR A 62 0.76 17.89 -9.53
CA THR A 62 0.40 17.84 -8.11
C THR A 62 0.90 16.54 -7.50
N TYR A 63 1.69 16.65 -6.43
CA TYR A 63 2.19 15.53 -5.66
C TYR A 63 1.56 15.52 -4.26
N LEU A 64 1.25 14.31 -3.78
CA LEU A 64 0.98 14.06 -2.37
C LEU A 64 2.27 13.61 -1.68
N VAL A 65 2.55 14.21 -0.52
CA VAL A 65 3.72 13.87 0.30
C VAL A 65 3.28 12.94 1.43
N LEU A 66 3.88 11.76 1.50
CA LEU A 66 3.62 10.76 2.54
C LEU A 66 4.54 10.96 3.74
N LYS A 67 4.20 10.35 4.89
CA LYS A 67 5.00 10.45 6.13
C LYS A 67 6.48 10.04 5.94
N ASN A 68 6.75 9.07 5.07
CA ASN A 68 8.11 8.61 4.78
C ASN A 68 8.89 9.53 3.81
N GLY A 69 8.31 10.67 3.41
CA GLY A 69 8.90 11.60 2.45
C GLY A 69 8.68 11.23 0.97
N LEU A 70 8.01 10.10 0.69
CA LEU A 70 7.67 9.72 -0.68
C LEU A 70 6.68 10.73 -1.29
N ARG A 71 6.91 11.06 -2.56
CA ARG A 71 6.04 11.91 -3.37
C ARG A 71 5.34 11.03 -4.40
N LEU A 72 4.02 11.00 -4.36
CA LEU A 72 3.19 10.30 -5.33
C LEU A 72 2.43 11.31 -6.17
N SER A 73 2.40 11.11 -7.49
CA SER A 73 1.60 11.99 -8.34
C SER A 73 0.12 11.75 -8.07
N LEU A 74 -0.70 12.79 -8.14
CA LEU A 74 -2.15 12.64 -7.93
C LEU A 74 -2.79 11.63 -8.91
N GLY A 75 -2.18 11.42 -10.09
CA GLY A 75 -2.65 10.45 -11.08
C GLY A 75 -2.42 8.98 -10.70
N GLU A 76 -1.56 8.70 -9.72
CA GLU A 76 -1.31 7.35 -9.19
C GLU A 76 -2.23 7.00 -8.01
N ILE A 77 -3.06 7.95 -7.55
CA ILE A 77 -3.92 7.80 -6.39
C ILE A 77 -5.29 7.29 -6.82
N GLU A 78 -5.67 6.11 -6.31
CA GLU A 78 -7.00 5.55 -6.54
C GLU A 78 -8.09 6.32 -5.77
N SER A 79 -7.86 6.62 -4.49
CA SER A 79 -8.80 7.36 -3.66
C SER A 79 -8.13 8.06 -2.47
N ILE A 80 -8.80 9.10 -1.95
CA ILE A 80 -8.41 9.81 -0.73
C ILE A 80 -9.61 9.77 0.23
N MET A 81 -9.38 9.36 1.47
CA MET A 81 -10.39 9.23 2.52
C MET A 81 -9.98 9.99 3.78
N GLU A 82 -10.95 10.28 4.66
CA GLU A 82 -10.67 10.91 5.95
C GLU A 82 -9.80 10.00 6.84
N GLY A 83 -8.74 10.57 7.41
CA GLY A 83 -7.84 9.82 8.29
C GLY A 83 -8.52 9.41 9.60
N GLY A 84 -8.43 8.13 9.96
CA GLY A 84 -9.04 7.58 11.17
C GLY A 84 -10.37 6.83 10.91
N VAL A 85 -10.86 6.85 9.67
CA VAL A 85 -11.91 5.94 9.21
C VAL A 85 -11.21 4.77 8.53
N GLN A 86 -11.07 3.66 9.24
CA GLN A 86 -10.66 2.39 8.65
C GLN A 86 -11.93 1.74 8.07
N PRO A 87 -11.98 1.42 6.76
CA PRO A 87 -13.13 0.71 6.19
C PRO A 87 -13.30 -0.69 6.77
#